data_AF-A0A3P6EAZ4-F1
#
_entry.id   AF-A0A3P6EAZ4-F1
#
_cell.length_a   1.000
_cell.length_b   1.000
_cell.length_c   1.000
_cell.angle_alpha   90.00
_cell.angle_beta   90.00
_cell.angle_gamma   90.00
#
_symmetry.space_group_name_H-M   'P 1'
#
loop_
_entity.id
_entity.type
_entity.pdbx_description
1 polymer ?
#
loop_
_entity_poly.entity_id
_entity_poly.type
_entity_poly.pdbx_seq_one_letter_code
_entity_poly.pdbx_strand_id
1 'polypeptide(L)'
;MNLTIEQIKNIALTEIKNYLLSNGRSLKKWPHMPKPEDFGSYNGNRLINDELKYVVEDQLKENERLMAMITDEHRGVYEQILDAVLNDSGGVFFLYGYGGTGKTFVYRALSPAIRSRGMIILNTASSGIAALLLEGGRTAHSRFGIPIDADDFSTCKKMEPGSDRAELVNVAKLIVWDEVPMMSRHYKDLYRHRAILTPTNDEVDKINDYMLSQLP
;
A
#
# COMPACT_ATOMS: atom_id res chain seq x y z
N MET A 1 11.10 -35.50 13.11
CA MET A 1 12.43 -35.08 12.61
C MET A 1 12.96 -34.07 13.62
N ASN A 2 14.01 -34.37 14.40
CA ASN A 2 14.56 -33.42 15.36
C ASN A 2 15.55 -32.51 14.65
N LEU A 3 15.24 -31.22 14.62
CA LEU A 3 16.12 -30.20 14.07
C LEU A 3 17.30 -29.98 15.02
N THR A 4 18.49 -29.75 14.46
CA THR A 4 19.67 -29.36 15.25
C THR A 4 19.51 -27.96 15.82
N ILE A 5 20.27 -27.62 16.87
CA ILE A 5 20.28 -26.26 17.45
C ILE A 5 20.62 -25.21 16.40
N GLU A 6 21.51 -25.54 15.46
CA GLU A 6 21.92 -24.66 14.37
C GLU A 6 20.78 -24.44 13.37
N GLN A 7 20.05 -25.50 12.99
CA GLN A 7 18.85 -25.38 12.16
C GLN A 7 17.75 -24.57 12.86
N ILE A 8 17.53 -24.78 14.15
CA ILE A 8 16.56 -24.01 14.95
C ILE A 8 16.95 -22.53 14.97
N LYS A 9 18.22 -22.21 15.22
CA LYS A 9 18.73 -20.83 15.18
C LYS A 9 18.55 -20.21 13.80
N ASN A 10 18.82 -20.97 12.74
CA ASN A 10 18.69 -20.48 11.38
C ASN A 10 17.24 -20.19 10.98
N ILE A 11 16.31 -21.07 11.35
CA ILE A 11 14.87 -20.87 11.16
C ILE A 11 14.41 -19.64 11.94
N ALA A 12 14.81 -19.51 13.20
CA ALA A 12 14.46 -18.35 14.02
C ALA A 12 15.00 -17.04 13.44
N LEU A 13 16.26 -17.02 12.97
CA LEU A 13 16.85 -15.84 12.32
C LEU A 13 16.18 -15.51 11.00
N THR A 14 15.74 -16.53 10.25
CA THR A 14 14.93 -16.36 9.04
C THR A 14 13.59 -15.71 9.38
N GLU A 15 12.90 -16.18 10.43
CA GLU A 15 11.64 -15.59 10.91
C GLU A 15 11.81 -14.14 11.42
N ILE A 16 12.92 -13.84 12.10
CA ILE A 16 13.24 -12.46 12.51
C ILE A 16 13.50 -11.57 11.29
N LYS A 17 14.31 -12.02 10.33
CA LYS A 17 14.55 -11.32 9.06
C LYS A 17 13.23 -10.99 8.37
N ASN A 18 12.37 -12.00 8.30
CA ASN A 18 11.05 -12.00 7.72
C ASN A 18 10.12 -10.97 8.38
N TYR A 19 10.06 -10.95 9.71
CA TYR A 19 9.28 -9.98 10.48
C TYR A 19 9.81 -8.55 10.32
N LEU A 20 11.12 -8.37 10.25
CA LEU A 20 11.71 -7.05 10.00
C LEU A 20 11.36 -6.54 8.59
N LEU A 21 11.43 -7.41 7.58
CA LEU A 21 11.09 -7.08 6.19
C LEU A 21 9.61 -6.71 6.04
N SER A 22 8.70 -7.45 6.68
CA SER A 22 7.28 -7.09 6.70
C SER A 22 7.04 -5.73 7.37
N ASN A 23 7.96 -5.24 8.21
CA ASN A 23 7.90 -3.89 8.79
C ASN A 23 8.82 -2.87 8.08
N GLY A 24 9.27 -3.17 6.85
CA GLY A 24 10.09 -2.26 6.04
C GLY A 24 11.51 -2.04 6.56
N ARG A 25 11.99 -2.92 7.44
CA ARG A 25 13.35 -2.94 8.01
C ARG A 25 14.12 -4.13 7.45
N SER A 26 15.45 -4.06 7.50
CA SER A 26 16.31 -5.17 7.08
C SER A 26 17.29 -5.50 8.20
N LEU A 27 17.61 -6.78 8.37
CA LEU A 27 18.70 -7.22 9.26
C LEU A 27 20.04 -6.56 8.91
N LYS A 28 20.24 -6.10 7.66
CA LYS A 28 21.43 -5.34 7.25
C LYS A 28 21.66 -4.08 8.09
N LYS A 29 20.62 -3.55 8.75
CA LYS A 29 20.72 -2.40 9.66
C LYS A 29 21.55 -2.71 10.92
N TRP A 30 21.69 -3.97 11.31
CA TRP A 30 22.43 -4.38 12.51
C TRP A 30 23.62 -5.28 12.14
N PRO A 31 24.84 -4.70 11.98
CA PRO A 31 26.00 -5.43 11.48
C PRO A 31 26.44 -6.62 12.35
N HIS A 32 26.21 -6.52 13.66
CA HIS A 32 26.58 -7.55 14.64
C HIS A 32 25.55 -8.67 14.78
N MET A 33 24.40 -8.57 14.11
CA MET A 33 23.36 -9.60 14.19
C MET A 33 23.69 -10.76 13.24
N PRO A 34 23.66 -12.03 13.70
CA PRO A 34 23.88 -13.17 12.82
C PRO A 34 22.84 -13.20 11.70
N LYS A 35 23.27 -13.58 10.51
CA LYS A 35 22.43 -13.67 9.31
C LYS A 35 22.04 -15.13 9.10
N PRO A 36 20.80 -15.39 8.62
CA PRO A 36 20.42 -16.75 8.30
C PRO A 36 21.24 -17.28 7.11
N GLU A 37 21.71 -18.51 7.23
CA GLU A 37 22.28 -19.33 6.16
C GLU A 37 21.18 -19.77 5.17
N ASP A 38 21.54 -19.81 3.89
CA ASP A 38 20.61 -20.01 2.78
C ASP A 38 20.35 -21.51 2.53
N PHE A 39 19.45 -22.12 3.32
CA PHE A 39 19.08 -23.54 3.19
C PHE A 39 17.97 -23.80 2.15
N GLY A 40 17.91 -22.97 1.10
CA GLY A 40 16.79 -22.93 0.16
C GLY A 40 15.85 -21.78 0.52
N SER A 41 16.34 -20.55 0.35
CA SER A 41 15.55 -19.32 0.46
C SER A 41 14.23 -19.47 -0.31
N TYR A 42 13.14 -19.12 0.36
CA TYR A 42 11.89 -18.81 -0.30
C TYR A 42 12.17 -17.68 -1.32
N ASN A 43 12.22 -18.03 -2.60
CA ASN A 43 12.52 -17.12 -3.71
C ASN A 43 11.29 -16.30 -4.17
N GLY A 44 10.17 -16.35 -3.44
CA GLY A 44 9.01 -15.54 -3.75
C GLY A 44 9.07 -14.16 -3.09
N ASN A 45 8.35 -13.22 -3.66
CA ASN A 45 8.20 -11.89 -3.10
C ASN A 45 7.29 -11.93 -1.87
N ARG A 46 7.89 -11.86 -0.68
CA ARG A 46 7.14 -11.88 0.58
C ARG A 46 6.15 -10.72 0.70
N LEU A 47 6.49 -9.54 0.16
CA LEU A 47 5.60 -8.38 0.23
C LEU A 47 4.28 -8.66 -0.51
N ILE A 48 4.34 -9.42 -1.60
CA ILE A 48 3.17 -9.91 -2.34
C ILE A 48 2.39 -10.92 -1.49
N ASN A 49 3.07 -11.91 -0.88
CA ASN A 49 2.39 -12.89 -0.02
C ASN A 49 1.70 -12.26 1.19
N ASP A 50 2.34 -11.25 1.80
CA ASP A 50 1.80 -10.52 2.94
C ASP A 50 0.47 -9.83 2.56
N GLU A 51 0.30 -9.44 1.29
CA GLU A 51 -0.94 -8.85 0.76
C GLU A 51 -1.93 -9.90 0.22
N LEU A 52 -1.49 -11.13 -0.06
CA LEU A 52 -2.35 -12.25 -0.51
C LEU A 52 -2.80 -13.18 0.62
N LYS A 53 -2.30 -13.00 1.85
CA LYS A 53 -2.62 -13.87 2.99
C LYS A 53 -4.06 -13.78 3.51
N TYR A 54 -4.83 -12.79 3.04
CA TYR A 54 -6.19 -12.55 3.51
C TYR A 54 -7.13 -13.67 3.06
N VAL A 55 -7.98 -14.15 3.97
CA VAL A 55 -8.95 -15.21 3.67
C VAL A 55 -10.09 -14.64 2.83
N VAL A 56 -10.27 -15.18 1.62
CA VAL A 56 -11.26 -14.69 0.63
C VAL A 56 -12.68 -14.62 1.21
N GLU A 57 -13.10 -15.63 1.95
CA GLU A 57 -14.45 -15.69 2.53
C GLU A 57 -14.68 -14.59 3.58
N ASP A 58 -13.69 -14.30 4.42
CA ASP A 58 -13.77 -13.23 5.42
C ASP A 58 -13.85 -11.86 4.75
N GLN A 59 -13.08 -11.67 3.67
CA GLN A 59 -13.13 -10.45 2.88
C GLN A 59 -14.48 -10.29 2.18
N LEU A 60 -15.08 -11.37 1.67
CA LEU A 60 -16.42 -11.30 1.08
C LEU A 60 -17.48 -10.88 2.10
N LYS A 61 -17.48 -11.50 3.29
CA LYS A 61 -18.39 -11.16 4.39
C LYS A 61 -18.24 -9.71 4.86
N GLU A 62 -17.00 -9.23 4.99
CA GLU A 62 -16.77 -7.84 5.37
C GLU A 62 -17.21 -6.87 4.25
N ASN A 63 -17.00 -7.22 2.98
CA ASN A 63 -17.51 -6.42 1.87
C ASN A 63 -19.05 -6.33 1.91
N GLU A 64 -19.76 -7.44 2.07
CA GLU A 64 -21.22 -7.46 2.18
C GLU A 64 -21.71 -6.59 3.35
N ARG A 65 -21.06 -6.69 4.51
CA ARG A 65 -21.37 -5.88 5.68
C ARG A 65 -21.22 -4.39 5.41
N LEU A 66 -20.11 -3.97 4.79
CA LEU A 66 -19.87 -2.57 4.47
C LEU A 66 -20.83 -2.06 3.39
N MET A 67 -21.11 -2.88 2.37
CA MET A 67 -22.06 -2.55 1.31
C MET A 67 -23.51 -2.46 1.79
N ALA A 68 -23.85 -3.04 2.94
CA ALA A 68 -25.14 -2.85 3.60
C ALA A 68 -25.25 -1.49 4.34
N MET A 69 -24.11 -0.87 4.68
CA MET A 69 -24.04 0.41 5.41
C MET A 69 -23.68 1.59 4.51
N ILE A 70 -23.35 1.35 3.24
CA ILE A 70 -22.90 2.37 2.31
C ILE A 70 -24.04 3.31 1.92
N THR A 71 -23.74 4.61 1.82
CA THR A 71 -24.67 5.61 1.28
C THR A 71 -24.71 5.53 -0.25
N ASP A 72 -25.76 6.07 -0.87
CA ASP A 72 -25.86 6.09 -2.34
C ASP A 72 -24.72 6.89 -2.99
N GLU A 73 -24.29 7.99 -2.36
CA GLU A 73 -23.16 8.80 -2.82
C GLU A 73 -21.84 8.02 -2.76
N HIS A 74 -21.54 7.38 -1.63
CA HIS A 74 -20.34 6.55 -1.49
C HIS A 74 -20.38 5.33 -2.41
N ARG A 75 -21.56 4.77 -2.66
CA ARG A 75 -21.75 3.64 -3.59
C ARG A 75 -21.37 4.01 -5.01
N GLY A 76 -21.80 5.18 -5.50
CA GLY A 76 -21.44 5.64 -6.85
C GLY A 76 -19.92 5.75 -7.05
N VAL A 77 -19.22 6.34 -6.06
CA VAL A 77 -17.75 6.41 -6.08
C VAL A 77 -17.10 5.02 -6.01
N TYR A 78 -17.59 4.18 -5.12
CA TYR A 78 -17.11 2.81 -4.95
C TYR A 78 -17.24 2.01 -6.25
N GLU A 79 -18.39 2.05 -6.92
CA GLU A 79 -18.66 1.31 -8.15
C GLU A 79 -17.80 1.81 -9.31
N GLN A 80 -17.65 3.13 -9.46
CA GLN A 80 -16.80 3.72 -10.50
C GLN A 80 -15.33 3.27 -10.36
N ILE A 81 -14.80 3.30 -9.15
CA ILE A 81 -13.42 2.90 -8.88
C ILE A 81 -13.25 1.39 -9.06
N LEU A 82 -14.18 0.59 -8.52
CA LEU A 82 -14.12 -0.86 -8.63
C LEU A 82 -14.19 -1.30 -10.10
N ASP A 83 -15.06 -0.70 -10.90
CA ASP A 83 -15.16 -0.98 -12.33
C ASP A 83 -13.85 -0.66 -13.08
N ALA A 84 -13.25 0.51 -12.81
CA ALA A 84 -11.95 0.86 -13.39
C ALA A 84 -10.83 -0.13 -13.02
N VAL A 85 -10.85 -0.66 -11.79
CA VAL A 85 -9.91 -1.69 -11.34
C VAL A 85 -10.16 -3.01 -12.06
N LEU A 86 -11.42 -3.45 -12.17
CA LEU A 86 -11.79 -4.74 -12.77
C LEU A 86 -11.58 -4.77 -14.28
N ASN A 87 -11.75 -3.63 -14.95
CA ASN A 87 -11.52 -3.49 -16.38
C ASN A 87 -10.06 -3.14 -16.74
N ASP A 88 -9.18 -3.03 -15.73
CA ASP A 88 -7.77 -2.60 -15.90
C ASP A 88 -7.64 -1.29 -16.71
N SER A 89 -8.67 -0.43 -16.66
CA SER A 89 -8.71 0.88 -17.34
C SER A 89 -7.63 1.84 -16.80
N GLY A 90 -7.22 1.59 -15.56
CA GLY A 90 -6.29 2.42 -14.82
C GLY A 90 -6.83 3.82 -14.52
N GLY A 91 -5.98 4.65 -13.94
CA GLY A 91 -6.28 6.06 -13.66
C GLY A 91 -5.87 6.51 -12.26
N VAL A 92 -6.09 7.80 -12.03
CA VAL A 92 -5.90 8.46 -10.73
C VAL A 92 -7.21 9.12 -10.33
N PHE A 93 -7.75 8.71 -9.19
CA PHE A 93 -8.98 9.25 -8.63
C PHE A 93 -8.67 10.17 -7.46
N PHE A 94 -9.36 11.31 -7.38
CA PHE A 94 -9.28 12.19 -6.21
C PHE A 94 -10.61 12.15 -5.48
N LEU A 95 -10.63 11.60 -4.25
CA LEU A 95 -11.84 11.60 -3.44
C LEU A 95 -11.90 12.87 -2.60
N TYR A 96 -12.74 13.80 -3.02
CA TYR A 96 -12.98 15.06 -2.32
C TYR A 96 -14.07 14.92 -1.26
N GLY A 97 -13.89 15.62 -0.15
CA GLY A 97 -14.91 15.75 0.88
C GLY A 97 -14.36 16.42 2.13
N TYR A 98 -15.18 17.17 2.85
CA TYR A 98 -14.79 17.79 4.12
C TYR A 98 -14.38 16.75 5.17
N GLY A 99 -13.74 17.20 6.25
CA GLY A 99 -13.51 16.35 7.42
C GLY A 99 -14.83 15.72 7.91
N GLY A 100 -14.79 14.42 8.25
CA GLY A 100 -15.98 13.71 8.74
C GLY A 100 -16.95 13.19 7.67
N THR A 101 -16.71 13.42 6.38
CA THR A 101 -17.57 12.94 5.26
C THR A 101 -17.47 11.43 4.96
N GLY A 102 -16.75 10.66 5.77
CA GLY A 102 -16.66 9.21 5.60
C GLY A 102 -15.79 8.76 4.43
N LYS A 103 -14.90 9.59 3.89
CA LYS A 103 -13.92 9.21 2.85
C LYS A 103 -13.21 7.87 3.14
N THR A 104 -12.72 7.70 4.37
CA THR A 104 -12.08 6.46 4.84
C THR A 104 -13.00 5.23 4.73
N PHE A 105 -14.32 5.40 4.84
CA PHE A 105 -15.29 4.32 4.66
C PHE A 105 -15.23 3.74 3.23
N VAL A 106 -15.13 4.59 2.20
CA VAL A 106 -15.03 4.15 0.81
C VAL A 106 -13.79 3.27 0.61
N TYR A 107 -12.64 3.67 1.15
CA TYR A 107 -11.40 2.90 1.05
C TYR A 107 -11.48 1.57 1.79
N ARG A 108 -12.12 1.59 2.97
CA ARG A 108 -12.39 0.40 3.77
C ARG A 108 -13.34 -0.56 3.06
N ALA A 109 -14.28 -0.08 2.25
CA ALA A 109 -15.18 -0.92 1.46
C ALA A 109 -14.50 -1.51 0.22
N LEU A 110 -13.66 -0.71 -0.47
CA LEU A 110 -12.89 -1.15 -1.64
C LEU A 110 -11.87 -2.26 -1.31
N SER A 111 -11.26 -2.19 -0.13
CA SER A 111 -10.23 -3.15 0.29
C SER A 111 -10.69 -4.62 0.24
N PRO A 112 -11.75 -5.01 0.97
CA PRO A 112 -12.27 -6.37 0.94
C PRO A 112 -12.89 -6.76 -0.40
N ALA A 113 -13.40 -5.78 -1.18
CA ALA A 113 -13.89 -6.05 -2.54
C ALA A 113 -12.76 -6.57 -3.44
N ILE A 114 -11.61 -5.91 -3.41
CA ILE A 114 -10.46 -6.28 -4.24
C ILE A 114 -9.81 -7.56 -3.70
N ARG A 115 -9.62 -7.66 -2.38
CA ARG A 115 -9.01 -8.83 -1.74
C ARG A 115 -9.82 -10.12 -1.89
N SER A 116 -11.15 -10.06 -1.80
CA SER A 116 -12.01 -11.24 -2.02
C SER A 116 -11.91 -11.81 -3.44
N ARG A 117 -11.36 -11.04 -4.39
CA ARG A 117 -11.08 -11.50 -5.76
C ARG A 117 -9.64 -11.99 -5.94
N GLY A 118 -8.88 -12.16 -4.86
CA GLY A 118 -7.48 -12.57 -4.90
C GLY A 118 -6.53 -11.50 -5.47
N MET A 119 -6.98 -10.25 -5.52
CA MET A 119 -6.20 -9.13 -6.04
C MET A 119 -5.56 -8.32 -4.90
N ILE A 120 -4.48 -7.59 -5.22
CA ILE A 120 -3.72 -6.80 -4.25
C ILE A 120 -4.18 -5.34 -4.27
N ILE A 121 -4.50 -4.81 -3.09
CA ILE A 121 -4.71 -3.39 -2.83
C ILE A 121 -3.67 -2.91 -1.81
N LEU A 122 -3.02 -1.79 -2.09
CA LEU A 122 -2.06 -1.18 -1.18
C LEU A 122 -2.73 -0.02 -0.43
N ASN A 123 -3.15 -0.30 0.80
CA ASN A 123 -3.63 0.73 1.69
C ASN A 123 -2.46 1.52 2.27
N THR A 124 -2.41 2.80 1.94
CA THR A 124 -1.39 3.71 2.44
C THR A 124 -1.99 4.98 3.00
N ALA A 125 -1.26 5.61 3.92
CA ALA A 125 -1.56 6.93 4.40
C ALA A 125 -0.27 7.69 4.70
N SER A 126 -0.38 8.98 4.96
CA SER A 126 0.79 9.80 5.29
C SER A 126 1.17 9.67 6.76
N SER A 127 0.17 9.66 7.64
CA SER A 127 0.34 9.45 9.07
C SER A 127 0.17 7.97 9.44
N GLY A 128 0.85 7.55 10.52
CA GLY A 128 0.70 6.21 11.06
C GLY A 128 -0.70 5.94 11.58
N ILE A 129 -1.36 6.94 12.17
CA ILE A 129 -2.71 6.82 12.73
C ILE A 129 -3.74 6.62 11.62
N ALA A 130 -3.68 7.39 10.53
CA ALA A 130 -4.57 7.18 9.39
C ALA A 130 -4.37 5.81 8.74
N ALA A 131 -3.12 5.34 8.65
CA ALA A 131 -2.83 4.02 8.11
C ALA A 131 -3.48 2.88 8.92
N LEU A 132 -3.59 3.01 10.25
CA LEU A 132 -4.23 2.00 11.11
C LEU A 132 -5.74 1.85 10.87
N LEU A 133 -6.39 2.85 10.27
CA LEU A 133 -7.81 2.78 9.96
C LEU A 133 -8.12 1.86 8.77
N LEU A 134 -7.09 1.48 7.99
CA LEU A 134 -7.20 0.60 6.84
C LEU A 134 -6.53 -0.74 7.15
N GLU A 135 -7.20 -1.85 6.85
CA GLU A 135 -6.63 -3.18 7.08
C GLU A 135 -5.38 -3.40 6.21
N GLY A 136 -4.25 -3.76 6.83
CA GLY A 136 -2.96 -3.85 6.15
C GLY A 136 -2.35 -2.49 5.79
N GLY A 137 -2.94 -1.40 6.31
CA GLY A 137 -2.49 -0.04 6.06
C GLY A 137 -1.08 0.21 6.57
N ARG A 138 -0.31 0.98 5.80
CA ARG A 138 1.05 1.41 6.14
C ARG A 138 1.27 2.86 5.79
N THR A 139 2.23 3.52 6.45
CA THR A 139 2.63 4.84 5.98
C THR A 139 3.26 4.74 4.59
N ALA A 140 3.03 5.72 3.72
CA ALA A 140 3.62 5.75 2.39
C ALA A 140 5.15 5.66 2.43
N HIS A 141 5.78 6.33 3.42
CA HIS A 141 7.21 6.20 3.73
C HIS A 141 7.66 4.75 3.91
N SER A 142 6.93 3.97 4.70
CA SER A 142 7.28 2.57 4.96
C SER A 142 6.97 1.66 3.78
N ARG A 143 5.83 1.89 3.09
CA ARG A 143 5.34 1.10 1.95
C ARG A 143 6.26 1.24 0.74
N PHE A 144 6.51 2.48 0.31
CA PHE A 144 7.27 2.77 -0.91
C PHE A 144 8.75 3.04 -0.63
N GLY A 145 9.15 3.19 0.63
CA GLY A 145 10.54 3.51 0.98
C GLY A 145 10.92 4.96 0.74
N ILE A 146 9.95 5.86 0.79
CA ILE A 146 10.16 7.31 0.66
C ILE A 146 11.00 7.78 1.86
N PRO A 147 12.12 8.50 1.64
CA PRO A 147 12.89 9.12 2.72
C PRO A 147 12.04 10.08 3.55
N ILE A 148 12.24 10.11 4.87
CA ILE A 148 11.50 11.02 5.77
C ILE A 148 12.05 12.45 5.64
N ASP A 149 13.37 12.58 5.49
CA ASP A 149 14.06 13.84 5.22
C ASP A 149 14.47 13.85 3.73
N ALA A 150 13.52 14.18 2.85
CA ALA A 150 13.78 14.26 1.42
C ALA A 150 14.28 15.65 1.04
N ASP A 151 15.48 15.73 0.45
CA ASP A 151 15.97 16.89 -0.30
C ASP A 151 15.65 16.74 -1.81
N ASP A 152 15.93 17.76 -2.62
CA ASP A 152 15.69 17.74 -4.07
C ASP A 152 16.45 16.62 -4.82
N PHE A 153 17.40 15.94 -4.15
CA PHE A 153 18.19 14.83 -4.68
C PHE A 153 17.77 13.47 -4.10
N SER A 154 16.77 13.45 -3.21
CA SER A 154 16.34 12.26 -2.50
C SER A 154 15.47 11.39 -3.40
N THR A 155 16.07 10.30 -3.87
CA THR A 155 15.38 9.26 -4.64
C THR A 155 14.86 8.15 -3.72
N CYS A 156 13.79 7.46 -4.13
CA CYS A 156 13.33 6.22 -3.51
C CYS A 156 14.34 5.08 -3.72
N LYS A 157 15.50 5.11 -3.05
CA LYS A 157 16.60 4.13 -3.17
C LYS A 157 16.20 2.67 -2.88
N LYS A 158 14.98 2.42 -2.39
CA LYS A 158 14.47 1.08 -2.05
C LYS A 158 13.45 0.55 -3.05
N MET A 159 13.19 1.26 -4.13
CA MET A 159 12.20 0.89 -5.16
C MET A 159 12.87 0.89 -6.53
N GLU A 160 14.02 0.24 -6.61
CA GLU A 160 14.76 0.03 -7.85
C GLU A 160 14.04 -1.01 -8.72
N PRO A 161 14.14 -0.92 -10.06
CA PRO A 161 13.64 -1.96 -10.96
C PRO A 161 14.15 -3.34 -10.54
N GLY A 162 13.25 -4.32 -10.46
CA GLY A 162 13.56 -5.68 -10.01
C GLY A 162 13.62 -5.89 -8.50
N SER A 163 13.38 -4.86 -7.68
CA SER A 163 13.19 -5.03 -6.24
C SER A 163 11.80 -5.59 -5.89
N ASP A 164 11.69 -6.31 -4.77
CA ASP A 164 10.41 -6.83 -4.25
C ASP A 164 9.33 -5.74 -4.12
N ARG A 165 9.72 -4.50 -3.81
CA ARG A 165 8.79 -3.37 -3.69
C ARG A 165 8.27 -2.91 -5.03
N ALA A 166 9.14 -2.83 -6.03
CA ALA A 166 8.74 -2.48 -7.39
C ALA A 166 7.80 -3.55 -7.96
N GLU A 167 8.12 -4.83 -7.74
CA GLU A 167 7.24 -5.93 -8.13
C GLU A 167 5.89 -5.89 -7.38
N LEU A 168 5.88 -5.63 -6.06
CA LEU A 168 4.64 -5.45 -5.29
C LEU A 168 3.76 -4.35 -5.90
N VAL A 169 4.35 -3.20 -6.21
CA VAL A 169 3.62 -2.07 -6.82
C VAL A 169 3.10 -2.44 -8.21
N ASN A 170 3.88 -3.19 -8.99
CA ASN A 170 3.48 -3.63 -10.33
C ASN A 170 2.30 -4.61 -10.32
N VAL A 171 2.23 -5.51 -9.32
CA VAL A 171 1.12 -6.48 -9.21
C VAL A 171 -0.09 -5.92 -8.47
N ALA A 172 0.06 -4.80 -7.74
CA ALA A 172 -1.05 -4.14 -7.08
C ALA A 172 -2.07 -3.66 -8.10
N LYS A 173 -3.35 -3.94 -7.86
CA LYS A 173 -4.46 -3.51 -8.71
C LYS A 173 -4.95 -2.12 -8.35
N LEU A 174 -4.80 -1.73 -7.09
CA LEU A 174 -5.18 -0.42 -6.58
C LEU A 174 -4.23 0.04 -5.47
N ILE A 175 -3.88 1.33 -5.47
CA ILE A 175 -3.19 2.00 -4.37
C ILE A 175 -4.15 3.03 -3.79
N VAL A 176 -4.47 2.90 -2.51
CA VAL A 176 -5.15 3.94 -1.75
C VAL A 176 -4.11 4.74 -1.01
N TRP A 177 -4.16 6.06 -1.10
CA TRP A 177 -3.34 6.93 -0.27
C TRP A 177 -4.22 7.94 0.46
N ASP A 178 -4.36 7.76 1.77
CA ASP A 178 -5.07 8.70 2.64
C ASP A 178 -4.18 9.84 3.14
N GLU A 179 -4.69 11.06 3.15
CA GLU A 179 -3.98 12.27 3.59
C GLU A 179 -2.71 12.56 2.77
N VAL A 180 -2.76 12.46 1.43
CA VAL A 180 -1.57 12.67 0.58
C VAL A 180 -1.00 14.07 0.84
N PRO A 181 0.24 14.23 1.38
CA PRO A 181 0.86 15.54 1.47
C PRO A 181 1.07 16.05 0.06
N MET A 182 1.19 17.36 -0.08
CA MET A 182 1.52 18.01 -1.35
C MET A 182 2.91 17.54 -1.82
N MET A 183 2.96 16.38 -2.48
CA MET A 183 4.22 15.76 -2.86
C MET A 183 4.80 16.46 -4.07
N SER A 184 6.12 16.59 -4.09
CA SER A 184 6.87 17.16 -5.21
C SER A 184 6.59 16.37 -6.51
N ARG A 185 6.85 17.00 -7.66
CA ARG A 185 6.58 16.43 -9.00
C ARG A 185 7.23 15.05 -9.25
N HIS A 186 8.19 14.63 -8.43
CA HIS A 186 8.99 13.42 -8.61
C HIS A 186 8.25 12.10 -8.38
N TYR A 187 7.08 12.12 -7.76
CA TYR A 187 6.34 10.89 -7.43
C TYR A 187 5.19 10.60 -8.40
N LYS A 188 4.96 11.48 -9.39
CA LYS A 188 3.85 11.38 -10.35
C LYS A 188 3.87 10.10 -11.17
N ASP A 189 5.05 9.67 -11.60
CA ASP A 189 5.18 8.50 -12.48
C ASP A 189 4.87 7.19 -11.75
N LEU A 190 4.92 7.17 -10.41
CA LEU A 190 4.63 5.95 -9.65
C LEU A 190 3.14 5.59 -9.62
N TYR A 191 2.26 6.59 -9.69
CA TYR A 191 0.84 6.42 -9.36
C TYR A 191 -0.10 6.57 -10.56
N ARG A 192 0.43 6.94 -11.74
CA ARG A 192 -0.35 7.30 -12.94
C ARG A 192 -1.41 6.28 -13.37
N HIS A 193 -1.20 5.00 -13.09
CA HIS A 193 -2.07 3.94 -13.60
C HIS A 193 -3.02 3.37 -12.56
N ARG A 194 -2.73 3.49 -11.26
CA ARG A 194 -3.45 2.73 -10.22
C ARG A 194 -3.43 3.46 -8.89
N ALA A 195 -4.19 4.54 -8.76
CA ALA A 195 -4.24 5.27 -7.49
C ALA A 195 -5.57 5.96 -7.18
N ILE A 196 -5.91 6.00 -5.89
CA ILE A 196 -6.88 6.93 -5.31
C ILE A 196 -6.14 7.80 -4.31
N LEU A 197 -6.21 9.10 -4.51
CA LEU A 197 -5.52 10.13 -3.73
C LEU A 197 -6.56 10.98 -2.99
N THR A 198 -6.25 11.36 -1.75
CA THR A 198 -7.23 12.02 -0.87
C THR A 198 -6.58 13.25 -0.22
N PRO A 199 -7.09 14.47 -0.51
CA PRO A 199 -6.61 15.71 0.11
C PRO A 199 -7.62 16.37 1.09
N THR A 200 -7.15 17.31 1.92
CA THR A 200 -7.98 18.39 2.50
C THR A 200 -7.21 19.72 2.73
N ASN A 201 -7.87 20.83 2.33
CA ASN A 201 -7.75 22.26 2.69
C ASN A 201 -7.32 23.20 1.53
N ASP A 202 -7.95 24.39 1.48
CA ASP A 202 -8.01 25.40 0.38
C ASP A 202 -6.68 25.84 -0.27
N GLU A 203 -5.53 25.60 0.36
CA GLU A 203 -4.21 25.83 -0.24
C GLU A 203 -3.79 24.71 -1.21
N VAL A 204 -4.35 23.50 -1.02
CA VAL A 204 -4.18 22.34 -1.90
C VAL A 204 -4.87 22.54 -3.24
N ASP A 205 -5.97 23.28 -3.27
CA ASP A 205 -6.72 23.59 -4.50
C ASP A 205 -5.87 24.40 -5.48
N LYS A 206 -5.09 25.40 -5.01
CA LYS A 206 -4.22 26.21 -5.88
C LYS A 206 -3.07 25.44 -6.52
N ILE A 207 -2.54 24.43 -5.82
CA ILE A 207 -1.44 23.61 -6.35
C ILE A 207 -1.97 22.43 -7.16
N ASN A 208 -3.17 21.93 -6.86
CA ASN A 208 -3.88 20.98 -7.72
C ASN A 208 -4.30 21.63 -9.04
N ASP A 209 -4.79 22.87 -9.03
CA ASP A 209 -5.09 23.66 -10.24
C ASP A 209 -3.83 23.83 -11.12
N TYR A 210 -2.68 24.09 -10.50
CA TYR A 210 -1.40 24.19 -11.19
C TYR A 210 -0.90 22.83 -11.72
N MET A 211 -1.09 21.73 -10.98
CA MET A 211 -0.66 20.38 -11.37
C MET A 211 -1.54 19.76 -12.47
N LEU A 212 -2.84 20.08 -12.51
CA LEU A 212 -3.80 19.69 -13.55
C LEU A 212 -3.59 20.48 -14.85
N SER A 213 -3.10 21.73 -14.78
CA SER A 213 -2.76 22.54 -15.95
C SER A 213 -1.51 22.08 -16.74
N GLN A 214 -0.81 21.05 -16.26
CA GLN A 214 0.48 20.57 -16.80
C GLN A 214 0.47 19.07 -17.17
N LEU A 215 -0.70 18.45 -17.15
CA LEU A 215 -0.92 17.18 -17.86
C LEU A 215 -1.39 17.53 -19.29
N PRO A 216 -0.97 16.79 -20.34
CA PRO A 216 -1.44 17.05 -21.70
C PRO A 216 -2.96 16.86 -21.83
#